data_AF-A0A0S8ERU7-F1
#
_entry.id   AF-A0A0S8ERU7-F1
#
_cell.length_a   1.000
_cell.length_b   1.000
_cell.length_c   1.000
_cell.angle_alpha   90.00
_cell.angle_beta   90.00
_cell.angle_gamma   90.00
#
_symmetry.space_group_name_H-M   'P 1'
#
loop_
_entity.id
_entity.type
_entity.pdbx_description
1 polymer ?
#
loop_
_entity_poly.entity_id
_entity_poly.type
_entity_poly.pdbx_seq_one_letter_code
_entity_poly.pdbx_strand_id
1 'polypeptide(L)'
;MSDTIEDNKFVELNYKVIDTKTGNVLVTVEYPLGYVHGVNDVMSDVVTKQLYGKKVGDIIEVPVDTRLLYGERDESLVFTDRIENVPEEFREVGMTITMENDKGEMKSFIVTRFDDKTLTVDGNNPLCGRDVTFVLEVLTIRDATEEEIEHGGAVDANPDLNEILARAQ
;
A
#
# COMPACT_ATOMS: atom_id res chain seq x y z
N MET A 1 32.70 -1.91 -1.73
CA MET A 1 31.30 -1.42 -1.64
C MET A 1 30.47 -2.57 -2.17
N SER A 2 29.64 -3.20 -1.32
CA SER A 2 28.75 -4.25 -1.80
C SER A 2 27.63 -3.55 -2.57
N ASP A 3 27.67 -3.64 -3.90
CA ASP A 3 26.62 -3.10 -4.77
C ASP A 3 25.39 -4.03 -4.83
N THR A 4 25.21 -4.88 -3.82
CA THR A 4 24.25 -5.99 -3.81
C THR A 4 23.48 -6.01 -2.49
N ILE A 5 22.20 -6.33 -2.54
CA ILE A 5 21.32 -6.42 -1.36
C ILE A 5 21.67 -7.68 -0.57
N GLU A 6 22.05 -7.48 0.69
CA GLU A 6 22.44 -8.51 1.67
C GLU A 6 21.91 -8.11 3.06
N ASP A 7 21.99 -9.00 4.04
CA ASP A 7 21.56 -8.71 5.41
C ASP A 7 22.33 -7.51 6.01
N ASN A 8 21.63 -6.68 6.80
CA ASN A 8 22.13 -5.43 7.40
C ASN A 8 22.54 -4.35 6.38
N LYS A 9 22.11 -4.47 5.11
CA LYS A 9 22.23 -3.39 4.14
C LYS A 9 21.01 -2.49 4.21
N PHE A 10 21.27 -1.18 4.17
CA PHE A 10 20.25 -0.18 3.92
C PHE A 10 20.03 -0.07 2.41
N VAL A 11 18.78 -0.18 2.00
CA VAL A 11 18.36 -0.16 0.59
C VAL A 11 17.31 0.91 0.40
N GLU A 12 17.54 1.79 -0.58
CA GLU A 12 16.51 2.71 -1.06
C GLU A 12 15.96 2.18 -2.37
N LEU A 13 14.64 2.10 -2.46
CA LEU A 13 13.97 1.70 -3.69
C LEU A 13 12.71 2.49 -3.95
N ASN A 14 12.37 2.61 -5.23
CA ASN A 14 11.04 3.01 -5.64
C ASN A 14 10.20 1.78 -5.93
N TYR A 15 8.90 1.86 -5.69
CA TYR A 15 7.99 0.81 -6.13
C TYR A 15 6.69 1.37 -6.69
N LYS A 16 6.14 0.63 -7.64
CA LYS A 16 4.79 0.80 -8.15
C LYS A 16 4.04 -0.52 -8.05
N VAL A 17 2.76 -0.43 -7.73
CA VAL A 17 1.85 -1.57 -7.64
C VAL A 17 0.97 -1.54 -8.88
N ILE A 18 1.06 -2.58 -9.69
CA ILE A 18 0.28 -2.73 -10.92
C ILE A 18 -0.74 -3.83 -10.69
N ASP A 19 -1.98 -3.61 -11.08
CA ASP A 19 -3.01 -4.64 -11.10
C ASP A 19 -2.70 -5.66 -12.21
N THR A 20 -2.48 -6.92 -11.86
CA THR A 20 -2.07 -7.96 -12.83
C THR A 20 -3.19 -8.29 -13.82
N LYS A 21 -4.46 -8.08 -13.45
CA LYS A 21 -5.60 -8.39 -14.32
C LYS A 21 -5.86 -7.31 -15.36
N THR A 22 -5.71 -6.04 -14.97
CA THR A 22 -6.05 -4.89 -15.80
C THR A 22 -4.82 -4.18 -16.39
N GLY A 23 -3.63 -4.41 -15.83
CA GLY A 23 -2.41 -3.70 -16.19
C GLY A 23 -2.36 -2.26 -15.68
N ASN A 24 -3.36 -1.82 -14.91
CA ASN A 24 -3.44 -0.46 -14.40
C ASN A 24 -2.49 -0.27 -13.22
N VAL A 25 -1.79 0.87 -13.20
CA VAL A 25 -1.01 1.27 -12.04
C VAL A 25 -1.97 1.69 -10.93
N LEU A 26 -1.97 0.95 -9.82
CA LEU A 26 -2.82 1.20 -8.65
C LEU A 26 -2.17 2.20 -7.69
N VAL A 27 -0.86 2.05 -7.48
CA VAL A 27 -0.09 2.88 -6.56
C VAL A 27 1.27 3.15 -7.19
N THR A 28 1.73 4.38 -7.10
CA THR A 28 3.12 4.77 -7.38
C THR A 28 3.63 5.52 -6.17
N VAL A 29 4.75 5.09 -5.62
CA VAL A 29 5.40 5.83 -4.53
C VAL A 29 6.47 6.70 -5.15
N GLU A 30 6.29 8.01 -5.05
CA GLU A 30 7.21 9.01 -5.59
C GLU A 30 8.41 9.27 -4.67
N TYR A 31 8.30 8.91 -3.39
CA TYR A 31 9.37 9.03 -2.41
C TYR A 31 10.07 7.68 -2.20
N PRO A 32 11.40 7.61 -2.36
CA PRO A 32 12.15 6.38 -2.13
C PRO A 32 11.85 5.78 -0.76
N LEU A 33 11.47 4.50 -0.75
CA LEU A 33 11.33 3.74 0.47
C LEU A 33 12.71 3.23 0.89
N GLY A 34 13.19 3.73 2.03
CA GLY A 34 14.42 3.26 2.68
C GLY A 34 14.14 2.21 3.74
N TYR A 35 14.72 1.02 3.61
CA TYR A 35 14.58 -0.06 4.60
C TYR A 35 15.92 -0.78 4.85
N VAL A 36 16.01 -1.48 5.98
CA VAL A 36 17.17 -2.35 6.30
C VAL A 36 16.82 -3.80 6.05
N HIS A 37 17.57 -4.43 5.16
CA HIS A 37 17.33 -5.81 4.75
C HIS A 37 17.71 -6.81 5.86
N GLY A 38 16.84 -7.78 6.11
CA GLY A 38 17.05 -8.85 7.10
C GLY A 38 16.75 -8.46 8.56
N VAL A 39 16.33 -7.21 8.81
CA VAL A 39 16.05 -6.72 10.17
C VAL A 39 14.57 -6.47 10.41
N ASN A 40 13.87 -5.82 9.47
CA ASN A 40 12.46 -5.49 9.61
C ASN A 40 11.68 -5.75 8.31
N ASP A 41 10.49 -6.33 8.43
CA ASP A 41 9.61 -6.66 7.30
C ASP A 41 8.79 -5.42 6.91
N VAL A 42 9.46 -4.41 6.34
CA VAL A 42 8.78 -3.22 5.79
C VAL A 42 7.92 -3.60 4.57
N MET A 43 8.34 -4.63 3.85
CA MET A 43 7.64 -5.23 2.73
C MET A 43 7.34 -6.70 3.02
N SER A 44 6.39 -7.26 2.28
CA SER A 44 6.08 -8.69 2.41
C SER A 44 7.33 -9.55 2.25
N ASP A 45 7.46 -10.59 3.07
CA ASP A 45 8.58 -11.55 3.02
C ASP A 45 8.86 -12.08 1.60
N VAL A 46 7.81 -12.26 0.78
CA VAL A 46 7.94 -12.68 -0.62
C VAL A 46 8.71 -11.65 -1.45
N VAL A 47 8.43 -10.36 -1.28
CA VAL A 47 9.12 -9.27 -1.99
C VAL A 47 10.55 -9.12 -1.49
N THR A 48 10.74 -9.12 -0.16
CA THR A 48 12.05 -9.00 0.46
C THR A 48 12.98 -10.12 -0.02
N LYS A 49 12.52 -11.37 -0.07
CA LYS A 49 13.30 -12.50 -0.59
C LYS A 49 13.72 -12.37 -2.05
N GLN A 50 12.90 -11.74 -2.90
CA GLN A 50 13.23 -11.52 -4.31
C GLN A 50 14.25 -10.39 -4.51
N LEU A 51 14.37 -9.49 -3.54
CA LEU A 51 15.37 -8.42 -3.53
C LEU A 51 16.77 -8.91 -3.13
N TYR A 52 16.87 -10.02 -2.39
CA TYR A 52 18.16 -10.57 -1.99
C TYR A 52 19.06 -10.85 -3.21
N GLY A 53 20.30 -10.35 -3.18
CA GLY A 53 21.25 -10.53 -4.27
C GLY A 53 21.04 -9.62 -5.50
N LYS A 54 20.07 -8.69 -5.46
CA LYS A 54 19.88 -7.67 -6.50
C LYS A 54 20.84 -6.50 -6.33
N LYS A 55 21.10 -5.78 -7.42
CA LYS A 55 22.05 -4.67 -7.46
C LYS A 55 21.39 -3.32 -7.64
N VAL A 56 22.13 -2.26 -7.35
CA VAL A 56 21.72 -0.89 -7.69
C VAL A 56 21.40 -0.79 -9.19
N GLY A 57 20.24 -0.23 -9.51
CA GLY A 57 19.70 -0.11 -10.87
C GLY A 57 18.93 -1.33 -11.37
N ASP A 58 18.86 -2.43 -10.61
CA ASP A 58 18.01 -3.54 -10.97
C ASP A 58 16.53 -3.17 -10.78
N ILE A 59 15.73 -3.51 -11.80
CA ILE A 59 14.27 -3.45 -11.73
C ILE A 59 13.76 -4.89 -11.61
N ILE A 60 12.96 -5.15 -10.59
CA ILE A 60 12.35 -6.45 -10.36
C ILE A 60 10.84 -6.34 -10.36
N GLU A 61 10.20 -7.37 -10.90
CA GLU A 61 8.75 -7.51 -10.89
C GLU A 61 8.40 -8.70 -10.01
N VAL A 62 7.72 -8.44 -8.90
CA VAL A 62 7.31 -9.47 -7.95
C VAL A 62 5.79 -9.55 -7.99
N PRO A 63 5.20 -10.63 -8.54
CA PRO A 63 3.79 -10.88 -8.40
C PRO A 63 3.49 -11.19 -6.94
N VAL A 64 2.59 -10.41 -6.35
CA VAL A 64 2.19 -10.53 -4.95
C VAL A 64 0.70 -10.80 -4.90
N ASP A 65 0.35 -11.86 -4.18
CA ASP A 65 -1.02 -12.13 -3.85
C ASP A 65 -1.45 -11.24 -2.68
N THR A 66 -2.25 -10.21 -2.97
CA THR A 66 -2.76 -9.31 -1.92
C THR A 66 -3.63 -10.03 -0.89
N ARG A 67 -4.16 -11.22 -1.18
CA ARG A 67 -4.88 -12.04 -0.20
C ARG A 67 -3.99 -12.41 0.99
N LEU A 68 -2.69 -12.55 0.76
CA LEU A 68 -1.70 -12.82 1.81
C LEU A 68 -1.33 -11.55 2.62
N LEU A 69 -1.52 -10.36 2.06
CA LEU A 69 -1.15 -9.09 2.71
C LEU A 69 -2.31 -8.38 3.37
N TYR A 70 -3.40 -8.22 2.63
CA TYR A 70 -4.59 -7.46 3.02
C TYR A 70 -5.80 -8.35 3.29
N GLY A 71 -5.63 -9.66 3.20
CA GLY A 71 -6.71 -10.64 3.34
C GLY A 71 -7.52 -10.84 2.07
N GLU A 72 -8.36 -11.87 2.09
CA GLU A 72 -9.35 -12.07 1.04
C GLU A 72 -10.39 -10.96 1.05
N ARG A 73 -10.91 -10.67 -0.15
CA ARG A 73 -12.05 -9.77 -0.27
C ARG A 73 -13.24 -10.39 0.43
N ASP A 74 -13.79 -9.65 1.39
CA ASP A 74 -14.98 -10.07 2.12
C ASP A 74 -16.22 -9.43 1.47
N GLU A 75 -16.98 -10.23 0.73
CA GLU A 75 -18.22 -9.81 0.08
C GLU A 75 -19.30 -9.37 1.11
N SER A 76 -19.19 -9.76 2.39
CA SER A 76 -20.07 -9.25 3.44
C SER A 76 -19.82 -7.78 3.79
N LEU A 77 -18.69 -7.21 3.33
CA LEU A 77 -18.37 -5.79 3.46
C LEU A 77 -18.79 -4.96 2.25
N VAL A 78 -19.49 -5.58 1.29
CA VAL A 78 -20.05 -4.90 0.12
C VAL A 78 -21.53 -4.68 0.38
N PHE A 79 -21.93 -3.41 0.51
CA PHE A 79 -23.32 -3.04 0.79
C PHE A 79 -23.89 -2.29 -0.40
N THR A 80 -25.12 -2.59 -0.77
CA THR A 80 -25.88 -1.82 -1.76
C THR A 80 -27.15 -1.34 -1.12
N ASP A 81 -27.38 -0.04 -1.16
CA ASP A 81 -28.59 0.59 -0.64
C ASP A 81 -29.23 1.48 -1.72
N ARG A 82 -30.47 1.89 -1.47
CA ARG A 82 -31.18 2.84 -2.33
C ARG A 82 -30.50 4.19 -2.23
N ILE A 83 -30.29 4.83 -3.38
CA ILE A 83 -29.61 6.13 -3.44
C ILE A 83 -30.29 7.21 -2.59
N GLU A 84 -31.61 7.10 -2.41
CA GLU A 84 -32.44 7.96 -1.56
C GLU A 84 -32.05 7.92 -0.07
N ASN A 85 -31.51 6.79 0.40
CA ASN A 85 -31.06 6.62 1.79
C ASN A 85 -29.66 7.22 2.03
N VAL A 86 -28.92 7.50 0.96
CA VAL A 86 -27.57 8.03 1.03
C VAL A 86 -27.60 9.55 0.84
N PRO A 87 -27.03 10.35 1.75
CA PRO A 87 -26.92 11.80 1.57
C PRO A 87 -26.24 12.17 0.24
N GLU A 88 -26.69 13.24 -0.41
CA GLU A 88 -26.18 13.65 -1.74
C GLU A 88 -24.68 13.92 -1.76
N GLU A 89 -24.11 14.42 -0.66
CA GLU A 89 -22.67 14.66 -0.51
C GLU A 89 -21.81 13.40 -0.66
N PHE A 90 -22.38 12.21 -0.47
CA PHE A 90 -21.68 10.94 -0.60
C PHE A 90 -21.99 10.21 -1.91
N ARG A 91 -22.80 10.76 -2.81
CA ARG A 91 -23.19 10.11 -4.07
C ARG A 91 -22.16 10.33 -5.19
N GLU A 92 -20.90 10.09 -4.89
CA GLU A 92 -19.81 10.22 -5.84
C GLU A 92 -18.87 9.01 -5.72
N VAL A 93 -18.48 8.44 -6.86
CA VAL A 93 -17.57 7.29 -6.89
C VAL A 93 -16.22 7.71 -6.31
N GLY A 94 -15.68 6.92 -5.39
CA GLY A 94 -14.44 7.22 -4.66
C GLY A 94 -14.65 7.92 -3.32
N MET A 95 -15.85 8.41 -3.02
CA MET A 95 -16.14 8.99 -1.71
C MET A 95 -16.03 7.95 -0.61
N THR A 96 -15.47 8.35 0.52
CA THR A 96 -15.36 7.51 1.72
C THR A 96 -16.44 7.88 2.72
N ILE A 97 -17.23 6.89 3.13
CA ILE A 97 -18.30 7.01 4.12
C ILE A 97 -17.88 6.22 5.35
N THR A 98 -17.81 6.88 6.51
CA THR A 98 -17.59 6.19 7.78
C THR A 98 -18.92 5.83 8.41
N MET A 99 -19.15 4.55 8.63
CA MET A 99 -20.36 4.01 9.24
C MET A 99 -20.02 3.33 10.56
N GLU A 100 -20.90 3.47 11.54
CA GLU A 100 -20.81 2.73 12.81
C GLU A 100 -21.60 1.42 12.68
N ASN A 101 -20.99 0.29 13.04
CA ASN A 101 -21.70 -1.00 13.08
C ASN A 101 -22.49 -1.16 14.40
N ASP A 102 -23.29 -2.23 14.51
CA ASP A 102 -24.11 -2.52 15.71
C ASP A 102 -23.29 -2.70 17.01
N LYS A 103 -21.96 -2.85 16.91
CA LYS A 103 -21.04 -2.97 18.05
C LYS A 103 -20.40 -1.63 18.44
N GLY A 104 -20.75 -0.54 17.77
CA GLY A 104 -20.16 0.79 17.98
C GLY A 104 -18.79 0.97 17.31
N GLU A 105 -18.39 0.05 16.43
CA GLU A 105 -17.12 0.15 15.71
C GLU A 105 -17.31 0.99 14.45
N MET A 106 -16.50 2.03 14.31
CA MET A 106 -16.44 2.87 13.11
C MET A 106 -15.69 2.12 12.02
N LYS A 107 -16.28 2.02 10.83
CA LYS A 107 -15.70 1.39 9.66
C LYS A 107 -15.90 2.26 8.42
N SER A 108 -14.85 2.40 7.63
CA SER A 108 -14.87 3.20 6.40
C SER A 108 -15.25 2.34 5.20
N PHE A 109 -16.10 2.90 4.34
CA PHE A 109 -16.58 2.29 3.09
C PHE A 109 -16.34 3.25 1.94
N ILE A 110 -15.93 2.74 0.78
CA ILE A 110 -15.73 3.54 -0.42
C ILE A 110 -16.90 3.31 -1.39
N VAL A 111 -17.45 4.38 -1.94
CA VAL A 111 -18.47 4.30 -2.98
C VAL A 111 -17.83 3.77 -4.26
N THR A 112 -18.23 2.58 -4.69
CA THR A 112 -17.64 1.92 -5.87
C THR A 112 -18.46 2.12 -7.13
N ARG A 113 -19.78 2.28 -6.99
CA ARG A 113 -20.71 2.51 -8.10
C ARG A 113 -22.02 3.08 -7.58
N PHE A 114 -22.69 3.89 -8.39
CA PHE A 114 -24.10 4.20 -8.19
C PHE A 114 -24.82 4.36 -9.54
N ASP A 115 -26.14 4.27 -9.51
CA ASP A 115 -27.06 4.57 -10.61
C ASP A 115 -28.26 5.37 -10.08
N ASP A 116 -29.27 5.62 -10.93
CA ASP A 116 -30.45 6.40 -10.56
C ASP A 116 -31.29 5.79 -9.41
N LYS A 117 -31.01 4.54 -9.00
CA LYS A 117 -31.81 3.80 -8.01
C LYS A 117 -30.99 3.35 -6.81
N THR A 118 -29.73 2.97 -7.02
CA THR A 118 -28.91 2.26 -6.04
C THR A 118 -27.50 2.79 -5.98
N LEU A 119 -26.90 2.69 -4.80
CA LEU A 119 -25.51 3.03 -4.54
C LEU A 119 -24.84 1.86 -3.82
N THR A 120 -23.68 1.44 -4.34
CA THR A 120 -22.86 0.36 -3.79
C THR A 120 -21.63 0.94 -3.10
N VAL A 121 -21.43 0.55 -1.85
CA VAL A 121 -20.26 0.87 -1.05
C VAL A 121 -19.48 -0.39 -0.70
N ASP A 122 -18.18 -0.24 -0.48
CA ASP A 122 -17.25 -1.34 -0.24
C ASP A 122 -16.32 -1.01 0.92
N GLY A 123 -16.39 -1.79 1.99
CA GLY A 123 -15.60 -1.61 3.21
C GLY A 123 -14.29 -2.42 3.21
N ASN A 124 -13.96 -3.04 2.08
CA ASN A 124 -12.71 -3.75 1.94
C ASN A 124 -11.53 -2.80 1.68
N ASN A 125 -10.31 -3.26 2.00
CA ASN A 125 -9.11 -2.57 1.53
C ASN A 125 -9.12 -2.53 -0.01
N PRO A 126 -8.87 -1.38 -0.66
CA PRO A 126 -8.87 -1.26 -2.13
C PRO A 126 -7.99 -2.27 -2.86
N LEU A 127 -6.94 -2.75 -2.19
CA LEU A 127 -5.99 -3.72 -2.74
C LEU A 127 -6.37 -5.18 -2.45
N CYS A 128 -7.31 -5.48 -1.55
CA CYS A 128 -7.62 -6.87 -1.19
C CYS A 128 -8.21 -7.66 -2.36
N GLY A 129 -7.92 -8.97 -2.40
CA GLY A 129 -8.44 -9.87 -3.44
C GLY A 129 -7.97 -9.55 -4.87
N ARG A 130 -7.01 -8.64 -5.05
CA ARG A 130 -6.39 -8.33 -6.35
C ARG A 130 -5.07 -9.06 -6.49
N ASP A 131 -4.84 -9.68 -7.64
CA ASP A 131 -3.49 -10.11 -7.99
C ASP A 131 -2.74 -8.85 -8.44
N VAL A 132 -1.69 -8.46 -7.72
CA VAL A 132 -0.89 -7.27 -8.05
C VAL A 132 0.54 -7.65 -8.35
N THR A 133 1.23 -6.85 -9.15
CA THR A 133 2.65 -6.97 -9.43
C THR A 133 3.35 -5.73 -8.87
N PHE A 134 4.24 -5.95 -7.92
CA PHE A 134 5.14 -4.91 -7.44
C PHE A 134 6.30 -4.80 -8.41
N VAL A 135 6.46 -3.64 -9.03
CA VAL A 135 7.66 -3.32 -9.80
C VAL A 135 8.54 -2.45 -8.91
N LEU A 136 9.67 -3.00 -8.47
CA LEU A 136 10.61 -2.34 -7.58
C LEU A 136 11.88 -1.97 -8.34
N GLU A 137 12.39 -0.77 -8.13
CA GLU A 137 13.63 -0.28 -8.70
C GLU A 137 14.60 0.06 -7.57
N VAL A 138 15.74 -0.63 -7.53
CA VAL A 138 16.76 -0.42 -6.50
C VAL A 138 17.56 0.83 -6.83
N LEU A 139 17.47 1.86 -6.00
CA LEU A 139 18.12 3.15 -6.24
C LEU A 139 19.52 3.20 -5.64
N THR A 140 19.65 2.80 -4.37
CA THR A 140 20.92 2.84 -3.65
C THR A 140 21.02 1.66 -2.68
N ILE A 141 22.25 1.21 -2.43
CA ILE A 141 22.57 0.19 -1.44
C ILE A 141 23.79 0.68 -0.67
N ARG A 142 23.71 0.64 0.66
CA ARG A 142 24.84 0.95 1.54
C ARG A 142 24.78 0.11 2.82
N ASP A 143 25.85 0.17 3.60
CA ASP A 143 25.84 -0.37 4.96
C ASP A 143 24.87 0.45 5.83
N ALA A 144 23.98 -0.26 6.54
CA ALA A 144 23.08 0.37 7.50
C ALA A 144 23.85 0.81 8.75
N THR A 145 23.45 1.93 9.35
CA THR A 145 23.98 2.33 10.66
C THR A 145 23.36 1.49 11.78
N GLU A 146 24.01 1.44 12.94
CA GLU A 146 23.45 0.74 14.11
C GLU A 146 22.05 1.29 14.48
N GLU A 147 21.86 2.61 14.38
CA GLU A 147 20.56 3.25 14.62
C GLU A 147 19.49 2.80 13.59
N GLU A 148 19.85 2.69 12.30
CA GLU A 148 18.93 2.22 11.26
C GLU A 148 18.56 0.74 11.44
N ILE A 149 19.51 -0.08 11.90
CA ILE A 149 19.26 -1.48 12.24
C ILE A 149 18.30 -1.56 13.43
N GLU A 150 18.52 -0.78 14.49
CA GLU A 150 17.62 -0.76 15.66
C GLU A 150 16.19 -0.31 15.30
N HIS A 151 16.04 0.65 14.38
CA HIS A 151 14.74 1.15 13.95
C HIS A 151 14.13 0.36 12.77
N GLY A 152 14.94 -0.45 12.08
CA GLY A 152 14.52 -1.25 10.93
C GLY A 152 14.21 -0.44 9.67
N GLY A 153 14.77 0.77 9.54
CA GLY A 153 14.47 1.69 8.45
C GLY A 153 15.26 2.99 8.55
N ALA A 154 15.04 3.92 7.62
CA ALA A 154 15.69 5.23 7.67
C ALA A 154 15.22 6.01 8.90
N VAL A 155 16.17 6.40 9.75
CA VAL A 155 15.91 7.19 10.97
C VAL A 155 15.42 8.60 10.62
N ASP A 156 15.75 9.09 9.41
CA ASP A 156 15.29 10.38 8.84
C ASP A 156 14.06 10.26 7.92
N ALA A 157 13.52 9.06 7.66
CA ALA A 157 12.30 8.88 6.87
C ALA A 157 11.04 9.08 7.72
N ASN A 158 11.03 10.15 8.51
CA ASN A 158 9.78 10.74 8.95
C ASN A 158 9.39 11.68 7.79
N PRO A 159 8.44 11.33 6.89
CA PRO A 159 7.65 12.42 6.33
C PRO A 159 7.01 13.01 7.56
N ASP A 160 7.52 14.18 7.99
CA ASP A 160 6.97 14.90 9.13
C ASP A 160 5.46 14.92 8.88
N LEU A 161 4.68 14.15 9.65
CA LEU A 161 3.25 14.01 9.42
C LEU A 161 2.59 15.40 9.48
N ASN A 162 3.26 16.34 10.17
CA ASN A 162 2.98 17.76 10.19
C ASN A 162 3.18 18.48 8.85
N GLU A 163 4.15 18.12 8.00
CA GLU A 163 4.34 18.73 6.67
C GLU A 163 3.29 18.28 5.66
N ILE A 164 2.84 17.01 5.74
CA ILE A 164 1.74 16.51 4.89
C ILE A 164 0.41 17.19 5.28
N LEU A 165 0.19 17.40 6.59
CA LEU A 165 -0.99 18.12 7.09
C LEU A 165 -0.92 19.64 6.87
N ALA A 166 0.26 20.23 6.74
CA ALA A 166 0.44 21.66 6.49
C ALA A 166 0.18 22.08 5.04
N ARG A 167 0.27 21.15 4.07
CA ARG A 167 0.00 21.44 2.64
C ARG A 167 -1.47 21.27 2.24
N ALA A 168 -2.33 20.89 3.18
CA ALA A 168 -3.78 20.75 3.00
C ALA A 168 -4.58 21.99 3.49
N GLN A 169 -3.99 23.20 3.41
CA GLN A 169 -4.68 24.47 3.67
C GLN A 169 -5.03 25.20 2.37
#